data_AF-A0A1J5GIA7-F1
#
_entry.id   AF-A0A1J5GIA7-F1
#
_cell.length_a   1.000
_cell.length_b   1.000
_cell.length_c   1.000
_cell.angle_alpha   90.00
_cell.angle_beta   90.00
_cell.angle_gamma   90.00
#
_symmetry.space_group_name_H-M   'P 1'
#
loop_
_entity.id
_entity.type
_entity.pdbx_description
1 polymer ?
#
loop_
_entity_poly.entity_id
_entity_poly.type
_entity_poly.pdbx_seq_one_letter_code
_entity_poly.pdbx_strand_id
1 'polypeptide(L)' 'MQAIAKKYGVTLEEIYFIDDQLSYLIGTDVLGVHVFLAGWGYCTESQKEEAKKGKITVIEKEKDFYPVLKEALS' A
#
# COMPACT_ATOMS: atom_id res chain seq x y z
N MET A 1 -11.75 2.93 -3.94
CA MET A 1 -11.87 1.68 -3.15
C MET A 1 -13.31 1.23 -2.88
N GLN A 2 -14.24 2.12 -2.49
CA GLN A 2 -15.64 1.73 -2.23
C GLN A 2 -16.30 0.91 -3.37
N ALA A 3 -16.11 1.34 -4.63
CA ALA A 3 -16.63 0.59 -5.78
C ALA A 3 -15.97 -0.79 -5.96
N ILE A 4 -14.69 -0.93 -5.60
CA ILE A 4 -13.94 -2.19 -5.63
C ILE A 4 -14.48 -3.12 -4.54
N ALA A 5 -14.57 -2.65 -3.30
CA ALA A 5 -15.17 -3.39 -2.18
C ALA A 5 -16.56 -3.94 -2.55
N LYS A 6 -17.44 -3.09 -3.07
CA LYS A 6 -18.77 -3.49 -3.53
C LYS A 6 -18.74 -4.53 -4.66
N LYS A 7 -17.86 -4.36 -5.65
CA LYS A 7 -17.76 -5.26 -6.81
C LYS A 7 -17.34 -6.67 -6.39
N TYR A 8 -16.42 -6.78 -5.43
CA TYR A 8 -15.87 -8.06 -4.99
C TYR A 8 -16.54 -8.62 -3.74
N GLY A 9 -17.46 -7.88 -3.12
CA GLY A 9 -18.17 -8.34 -1.91
C GLY A 9 -17.28 -8.42 -0.68
N VAL A 10 -16.25 -7.58 -0.61
CA VAL A 10 -15.28 -7.51 0.50
C VAL A 10 -15.42 -6.19 1.25
N THR A 11 -14.95 -6.15 2.49
CA THR A 11 -14.78 -4.93 3.30
C THR A 11 -13.52 -4.17 2.87
N LEU A 12 -13.34 -2.93 3.35
CA LEU A 12 -12.18 -2.11 2.96
C LEU A 12 -10.91 -2.61 3.63
N GLU A 13 -11.05 -3.13 4.85
CA GLU A 13 -10.00 -3.71 5.67
C GLU A 13 -9.45 -5.00 5.04
N GLU A 14 -10.21 -5.65 4.16
CA GLU A 14 -9.75 -6.82 3.39
C GLU A 14 -8.96 -6.43 2.13
N ILE A 15 -8.82 -5.14 1.82
CA ILE A 15 -8.12 -4.65 0.63
C ILE A 15 -6.67 -4.30 0.99
N TYR A 16 -5.75 -4.90 0.24
CA TYR A 16 -4.32 -4.58 0.25
C TYR A 16 -4.02 -3.80 -1.03
N PHE A 17 -3.76 -2.51 -0.89
CA PHE A 17 -3.49 -1.58 -1.98
C PHE A 17 -2.00 -1.26 -2.05
N ILE A 18 -1.39 -1.56 -3.19
CA ILE A 18 0.03 -1.37 -3.44
C ILE A 18 0.17 -0.50 -4.69
N ASP A 19 0.89 0.61 -4.54
CA ASP A 19 1.09 1.62 -5.59
C ASP A 19 2.46 2.28 -5.39
N ASP A 20 3.04 2.90 -6.42
CA ASP A 20 4.26 3.69 -6.31
C ASP A 20 3.98 5.21 -6.19
N GLN A 21 2.72 5.62 -6.31
CA GLN A 21 2.30 7.00 -6.11
C GLN A 21 1.84 7.27 -4.67
N LEU A 22 2.74 7.82 -3.85
CA LEU A 22 2.50 8.09 -2.42
C LEU A 22 1.21 8.85 -2.12
N SER A 23 0.86 9.85 -2.93
CA SER A 23 -0.35 10.66 -2.72
C SER A 23 -1.62 9.83 -2.78
N TYR A 24 -1.65 8.78 -3.59
CA TYR A 24 -2.80 7.87 -3.68
C TYR A 24 -2.86 6.97 -2.46
N LEU A 25 -1.72 6.49 -1.96
CA LEU A 25 -1.67 5.70 -0.73
C LEU A 25 -2.19 6.50 0.47
N ILE A 26 -1.69 7.72 0.67
CA ILE A 26 -2.14 8.61 1.76
C ILE A 26 -3.65 8.86 1.65
N GLY A 27 -4.14 9.19 0.46
CA GLY A 27 -5.57 9.44 0.24
C GLY A 27 -6.45 8.20 0.39
N THR A 28 -5.89 7.00 0.32
CA THR A 28 -6.64 5.75 0.44
C THR A 28 -6.56 5.15 1.84
N ASP A 29 -5.44 5.34 2.56
CA ASP A 29 -5.21 4.90 3.94
C ASP A 29 -6.34 5.37 4.88
N VAL A 30 -6.82 6.61 4.70
CA VAL A 30 -7.94 7.19 5.47
C VAL A 30 -9.27 6.43 5.32
N LEU A 31 -9.39 5.53 4.34
CA LEU A 31 -10.56 4.68 4.13
C LEU A 31 -10.50 3.35 4.88
N GLY A 32 -9.38 3.04 5.56
CA GLY A 32 -9.19 1.79 6.31
C GLY A 32 -8.67 0.62 5.49
N VAL A 33 -8.14 0.84 4.28
CA VAL A 33 -7.46 -0.20 3.51
C VAL A 33 -6.01 -0.35 3.97
N HIS A 34 -5.41 -1.53 3.78
CA HIS A 34 -3.98 -1.71 4.01
C HIS A 34 -3.19 -1.14 2.82
N VAL A 35 -2.31 -0.17 3.06
CA VAL A 35 -1.50 0.46 2.00
C VAL A 35 -0.02 0.09 2.08
N PHE A 36 0.61 -0.10 0.92
CA PHE A 36 2.05 -0.36 0.80
C PHE A 36 2.63 0.47 -0.34
N LEU A 37 3.79 1.10 -0.10
CA LEU A 37 4.52 1.78 -1.16
C LEU A 37 5.42 0.80 -1.90
N ALA A 38 5.21 0.68 -3.21
CA ALA A 38 6.11 -0.02 -4.11
C ALA A 38 7.39 0.81 -4.31
N GLY A 39 8.34 0.67 -3.39
CA GLY A 39 9.61 1.41 -3.34
C GLY A 39 10.54 1.15 -4.53
N TRP A 40 10.31 0.08 -5.28
CA TRP A 40 11.03 -0.25 -6.51
C TRP A 40 10.48 0.46 -7.76
N GLY A 41 9.33 1.13 -7.65
CA GLY A 41 8.67 1.85 -8.75
C GLY A 41 9.21 3.27 -8.95
N TYR A 42 8.35 4.18 -9.40
CA TYR A 42 8.71 5.56 -9.77
C TYR A 42 8.78 6.55 -8.58
N CYS A 43 8.61 6.08 -7.34
CA CYS A 43 8.70 6.95 -6.17
C CYS A 43 10.13 7.45 -5.91
N THR A 44 10.25 8.69 -5.45
CA THR A 44 11.54 9.28 -5.05
C THR A 44 11.94 8.82 -3.65
N GLU A 45 13.23 8.93 -3.32
CA GLU A 45 13.70 8.66 -1.95
C GLU A 45 13.00 9.54 -0.90
N SER A 46 12.71 10.79 -1.23
CA SER A 46 11.95 11.68 -0.34
C SER A 46 10.52 11.17 -0.08
N GLN A 47 9.87 10.57 -1.09
CA GLN A 47 8.55 9.96 -0.92
C GLN A 47 8.63 8.68 -0.08
N LYS A 48 9.69 7.88 -0.20
CA LYS A 48 9.91 6.72 0.68
C LYS A 48 10.11 7.13 2.13
N GLU A 49 10.86 8.21 2.38
CA GLU A 49 11.02 8.76 3.73
C GLU A 49 9.70 9.29 4.29
N GLU A 50 8.90 9.97 3.46
CA GLU A 50 7.57 10.46 3.85
C GLU A 50 6.61 9.31 4.17
N ALA A 51 6.58 8.26 3.34
CA ALA A 51 5.83 7.04 3.62
C ALA A 51 6.20 6.43 4.97
N LYS A 52 7.50 6.29 5.26
CA LYS A 52 8.00 5.75 6.53
C LYS A 52 7.57 6.62 7.72
N LYS A 53 7.59 7.95 7.59
CA LYS A 53 7.07 8.88 8.62
C LYS A 53 5.57 8.72 8.83
N GLY A 54 4.83 8.48 7.76
CA GLY A 54 3.39 8.16 7.77
C GLY A 54 3.05 6.74 8.19
N LYS A 55 4.04 5.91 8.56
CA LYS A 55 3.89 4.48 8.89
C LYS A 55 3.35 3.62 7.74
N ILE A 56 3.48 4.08 6.50
CA ILE A 56 3.22 3.26 5.32
C ILE A 56 4.42 2.37 5.09
N THR A 57 4.19 1.06 5.00
CA THR A 57 5.24 0.08 4.73
C THR A 57 5.79 0.28 3.32
N VAL A 58 7.10 0.51 3.22
CA VAL A 58 7.80 0.63 1.93
C VAL A 58 8.44 -0.72 1.61
N ILE A 59 8.04 -1.30 0.49
CA ILE A 59 8.69 -2.50 -0.04
C ILE A 59 9.79 -2.02 -0.99
N GLU A 60 11.03 -2.09 -0.55
CA GLU A 60 12.17 -1.45 -1.25
C GLU A 60 12.52 -2.13 -2.58
N LYS A 61 12.32 -3.44 -2.71
CA LYS A 61 12.68 -4.23 -3.90
C LYS A 61 11.53 -5.11 -4.32
N GLU A 62 11.33 -5.26 -5.63
CA GLU A 62 10.25 -6.09 -6.20
C GLU A 62 10.29 -7.55 -5.70
N LYS A 63 11.49 -8.13 -5.53
CA LYS A 63 11.66 -9.49 -5.01
C LYS A 63 11.08 -9.69 -3.60
N ASP A 64 10.92 -8.62 -2.84
CA ASP A 64 10.42 -8.64 -1.47
C ASP A 64 8.89 -8.46 -1.41
N PHE A 65 8.22 -8.23 -2.55
CA PHE A 65 6.76 -8.05 -2.64
C PHE A 65 5.96 -9.22 -2.05
N TYR A 66 6.15 -10.43 -2.58
CA TYR A 66 5.42 -11.60 -2.09
C TYR A 66 5.77 -11.97 -0.65
N PRO A 67 7.06 -11.97 -0.22
CA PRO A 67 7.42 -12.17 1.17
C PRO A 67 6.70 -11.21 2.14
N VAL A 68 6.70 -9.91 1.84
CA VAL A 68 6.07 -8.89 2.71
C VAL A 68 4.56 -9.06 2.75
N LEU A 69 3.90 -9.27 1.60
CA LEU A 69 2.46 -9.48 1.60
C LEU A 69 2.04 -10.75 2.32
N LYS A 70 2.83 -11.82 2.23
CA LYS A 70 2.54 -13.06 2.96
C LYS A 70 2.58 -12.86 4.47
N GLU A 71 3.53 -12.07 4.97
CA GLU A 71 3.60 -11.71 6.38
C GLU A 71 2.40 -10.86 6.81
N ALA A 72 1.99 -9.89 5.98
CA ALA A 72 0.83 -9.05 6.29
C ALA A 72 -0.51 -9.80 6.28
N LEU A 73 -0.61 -10.91 5.53
CA LEU A 73 -1.79 -11.78 5.45
C LEU A 73 -1.84 -12.90 6.51
N SER A 74 -0.80 -13.05 7.34
CA SER A 74 -0.68 -14.10 8.36
C SER A 74 -1.24 -13.68 9.71
#